data_AF-A0A3D5FFU7-F1
#
_entry.id   AF-A0A3D5FFU7-F1
#
_cell.length_a   1.000
_cell.length_b   1.000
_cell.length_c   1.000
_cell.angle_alpha   90.00
_cell.angle_beta   90.00
_cell.angle_gamma   90.00
#
_symmetry.space_group_name_H-M   'P 1'
#
loop_
_entity.id
_entity.type
_entity.pdbx_description
1 polymer ?
#
loop_
_entity_poly.entity_id
_entity_poly.type
_entity_poly.pdbx_seq_one_letter_code
_entity_poly.pdbx_strand_id
1 'polypeptide(L)'
;LLNHRLGLGPADDTLPLRWFEEGVSDGPYRGERIDPEEFAALKTRFYEVAGLTTAGLPQPHWHQALVRAATGFAVTVDFPQDADHPAESVLLDEPVADLAELRCALTRRFPVLAGRLDDELSLAVLNGQTIMSGEPTTRVHDGDQVSFIHAISGG
;
A
#
# COMPACT_ATOMS: atom_id res chain seq x y z
N LEU A 1 -4.57 1.46 -8.26
CA LEU A 1 -5.16 1.07 -6.96
C LEU A 1 -6.42 0.24 -7.09
N LEU A 2 -7.39 0.64 -7.93
CA LEU A 2 -8.64 -0.11 -8.12
C LEU A 2 -8.39 -1.59 -8.45
N ASN A 3 -7.57 -1.88 -9.47
CA ASN A 3 -7.24 -3.26 -9.87
C ASN A 3 -6.68 -4.08 -8.70
N HIS A 4 -5.73 -3.52 -7.94
CA HIS A 4 -5.18 -4.16 -6.75
C HIS A 4 -6.22 -4.40 -5.65
N ARG A 5 -7.16 -3.47 -5.45
CA ARG A 5 -8.29 -3.66 -4.52
C ARG A 5 -9.25 -4.76 -4.97
N LEU A 6 -9.29 -5.04 -6.27
CA LEU A 6 -10.06 -6.13 -6.86
C LEU A 6 -9.28 -7.46 -6.91
N GLY A 7 -8.05 -7.51 -6.38
CA GLY A 7 -7.23 -8.70 -6.29
C GLY A 7 -6.27 -8.94 -7.46
N LEU A 8 -6.18 -8.01 -8.42
CA LEU A 8 -5.20 -8.08 -9.51
C LEU A 8 -3.83 -7.62 -9.02
N GLY A 9 -2.79 -8.39 -9.32
CA GLY A 9 -1.43 -8.13 -8.89
C GLY A 9 -0.39 -8.36 -9.98
N PRO A 10 0.89 -8.48 -9.61
CA PRO A 10 1.95 -8.72 -10.58
C PRO A 10 1.70 -9.94 -11.45
N ALA A 11 1.10 -11.02 -10.95
CA ALA A 11 0.83 -12.19 -11.80
C ALA A 11 -0.07 -11.87 -13.01
N ASP A 12 -0.95 -10.86 -12.89
CA ASP A 12 -1.91 -10.46 -13.92
C ASP A 12 -1.33 -9.46 -14.93
N ASP A 13 -0.21 -8.82 -14.61
CA ASP A 13 0.55 -7.96 -15.52
C ASP A 13 1.35 -8.83 -16.50
N THR A 14 0.63 -9.51 -17.39
CA THR A 14 1.16 -10.49 -18.34
C THR A 14 0.43 -10.44 -19.68
N LEU A 15 0.91 -11.22 -20.65
CA LEU A 15 0.33 -11.36 -21.98
C LEU A 15 -0.47 -12.66 -22.08
N PRO A 16 -1.34 -12.81 -23.10
CA PRO A 16 -1.99 -14.09 -23.36
C PRO A 16 -0.96 -15.21 -23.52
N LEU A 17 -1.19 -16.35 -22.86
CA LEU A 17 -0.25 -17.48 -22.80
C LEU A 17 0.26 -17.91 -24.19
N ARG A 18 -0.62 -17.86 -25.20
CA ARG A 18 -0.26 -18.21 -26.59
C ARG A 18 0.94 -17.43 -27.13
N TRP A 19 1.17 -16.19 -26.70
CA TRP A 19 2.28 -15.37 -27.22
C TRP A 19 3.65 -15.86 -26.73
N PHE A 20 3.67 -16.65 -25.67
CA PHE A 20 4.87 -17.30 -25.14
C PHE A 20 5.05 -18.73 -25.68
N GLU A 21 3.97 -19.40 -26.05
CA GLU A 21 3.98 -20.81 -26.48
C GLU A 21 3.99 -20.99 -28.00
N GLU A 22 3.19 -20.17 -28.69
CA GLU A 22 2.96 -20.26 -30.13
C GLU A 22 3.83 -19.24 -30.87
N GLY A 23 4.65 -19.74 -31.80
CA GLY A 23 5.38 -18.88 -32.72
C GLY A 23 4.47 -18.30 -33.80
N VAL A 24 4.86 -17.15 -34.36
CA VAL A 24 4.17 -16.53 -35.51
C VAL A 24 4.01 -17.58 -36.63
N SER A 25 2.81 -17.70 -37.19
CA SER A 25 2.49 -18.77 -38.15
C SER A 25 3.15 -18.58 -39.51
N ASP A 26 3.28 -17.33 -39.97
CA ASP A 26 3.64 -16.99 -41.35
C ASP A 26 4.54 -15.75 -41.43
N GLY A 27 5.24 -15.62 -42.57
CA GLY A 27 6.08 -14.46 -42.87
C GLY A 27 7.52 -14.60 -42.34
N PRO A 28 8.30 -13.49 -42.39
CA PRO A 28 9.75 -13.52 -42.10
C PRO A 28 10.11 -13.83 -40.64
N TYR A 29 9.17 -13.64 -39.71
CA TYR A 29 9.33 -13.91 -38.28
C TYR A 29 8.70 -15.25 -37.87
N ARG A 30 8.43 -16.15 -38.82
CA ARG A 30 7.75 -17.43 -38.56
C ARG A 30 8.50 -18.23 -37.47
N GLY A 31 7.75 -18.67 -36.46
CA GLY A 31 8.27 -19.43 -35.32
C GLY A 31 8.80 -18.57 -34.18
N GLU A 32 8.97 -17.26 -34.37
CA GLU A 32 9.32 -16.34 -33.27
C GLU A 32 8.16 -16.18 -32.31
N ARG A 33 8.48 -16.11 -31.02
CA ARG A 33 7.55 -15.94 -29.91
C ARG A 33 8.22 -15.10 -28.84
N ILE A 34 7.44 -14.64 -27.86
CA ILE A 34 7.97 -13.86 -26.75
C ILE A 34 8.71 -14.80 -25.80
N ASP A 35 9.95 -14.45 -25.46
CA ASP A 35 10.69 -15.12 -24.42
C ASP A 35 10.16 -14.72 -23.03
N PRO A 36 9.78 -15.69 -22.15
CA PRO A 36 9.23 -15.38 -20.83
C PRO A 36 10.20 -14.66 -19.91
N GLU A 37 11.50 -14.96 -19.99
CA GLU A 37 12.52 -14.36 -19.13
C GLU A 37 12.81 -12.92 -19.56
N GLU A 38 12.93 -12.67 -20.88
CA GLU A 38 13.07 -11.32 -21.41
C GLU A 38 11.84 -10.45 -21.09
N PHE A 39 10.63 -11.02 -21.18
CA PHE A 39 9.40 -10.31 -20.78
C PHE A 39 9.40 -9.97 -19.28
N ALA A 40 9.79 -10.90 -18.41
CA ALA A 40 9.87 -10.65 -16.97
C ALA A 40 10.90 -9.55 -16.63
N ALA A 41 12.04 -9.53 -17.34
CA ALA A 41 13.03 -8.47 -17.20
C ALA A 41 12.49 -7.11 -17.68
N LEU A 42 11.81 -7.08 -18.83
CA LEU A 42 11.16 -5.88 -19.35
C LEU A 42 10.11 -5.32 -18.39
N LYS A 43 9.31 -6.21 -17.79
CA LYS A 43 8.31 -5.83 -16.78
C LYS A 43 8.93 -5.21 -15.54
N THR A 44 10.00 -5.80 -15.01
CA THR A 44 10.74 -5.24 -13.88
C THR A 44 11.23 -3.82 -14.21
N ARG A 45 11.87 -3.66 -15.38
CA ARG A 45 12.31 -2.34 -15.86
C ARG A 45 11.14 -1.37 -16.03
N PHE A 46 9.99 -1.83 -16.51
CA PHE A 46 8.80 -1.00 -16.62
C PHE A 46 8.34 -0.49 -15.25
N TYR A 47 8.29 -1.35 -14.23
CA TYR A 47 7.95 -0.93 -12.87
C TYR A 47 8.92 0.13 -12.34
N GLU A 48 10.22 -0.05 -12.54
CA GLU A 48 11.23 0.93 -12.13
C GLU A 48 11.01 2.30 -12.78
N VAL A 49 10.87 2.33 -14.11
CA VAL A 49 10.71 3.58 -14.87
C VAL A 49 9.36 4.26 -14.57
N ALA A 50 8.30 3.47 -14.35
CA ALA A 50 6.98 3.99 -14.04
C ALA A 50 6.82 4.44 -12.57
N GLY A 51 7.86 4.27 -11.74
CA GLY A 51 7.78 4.60 -10.31
C GLY A 51 6.80 3.69 -9.57
N LEU A 52 6.84 2.39 -9.89
CA LEU A 52 6.06 1.34 -9.22
C LEU A 52 6.98 0.50 -8.30
N THR A 53 6.37 -0.15 -7.32
CA THR A 53 6.98 -1.19 -6.49
C THR A 53 6.98 -2.52 -7.24
N THR A 54 7.67 -3.52 -6.70
CA THR A 54 7.63 -4.90 -7.21
C THR A 54 6.24 -5.53 -7.17
N ALA A 55 5.33 -4.97 -6.36
CA ALA A 55 3.92 -5.36 -6.32
C ALA A 55 3.05 -4.67 -7.40
N GLY A 56 3.64 -3.87 -8.30
CA GLY A 56 2.91 -3.12 -9.32
C GLY A 56 2.11 -1.93 -8.77
N LEU A 57 2.39 -1.51 -7.53
CA LEU A 57 1.76 -0.35 -6.89
C LEU A 57 2.62 0.90 -7.06
N PRO A 58 2.05 2.11 -7.14
CA PRO A 58 2.85 3.34 -7.08
C PRO A 58 3.77 3.38 -5.87
N GLN A 59 4.99 3.89 -6.04
CA GLN A 59 5.92 4.15 -4.93
C GLN A 59 5.25 5.03 -3.86
N PRO A 60 5.55 4.89 -2.55
CA PRO A 60 4.73 5.49 -1.47
C PRO A 60 4.46 7.00 -1.61
N HIS A 61 5.49 7.80 -1.89
CA HIS A 61 5.33 9.25 -2.08
C HIS A 61 4.43 9.60 -3.28
N TRP A 62 4.56 8.83 -4.37
CA TRP A 62 3.74 8.99 -5.56
C TRP A 62 2.32 8.49 -5.35
N HIS A 63 2.15 7.40 -4.62
CA HIS A 63 0.87 6.85 -4.21
C HIS A 63 0.06 7.87 -3.40
N GLN A 64 0.68 8.50 -2.40
CA GLN A 64 0.05 9.55 -1.61
C GLN A 64 -0.38 10.73 -2.49
N ALA A 65 0.50 11.21 -3.38
CA ALA A 65 0.18 12.31 -4.29
C ALA A 65 -1.02 11.99 -5.21
N LEU A 66 -1.06 10.79 -5.78
CA LEU A 66 -2.15 10.33 -6.64
C LEU A 66 -3.48 10.25 -5.88
N VAL A 67 -3.46 9.69 -4.66
CA VAL A 67 -4.66 9.57 -3.84
C VAL A 67 -5.18 10.95 -3.47
N ARG A 68 -4.32 11.85 -2.97
CA ARG A 68 -4.72 13.22 -2.63
C ARG A 68 -5.31 13.95 -3.83
N ALA A 69 -4.74 13.78 -5.02
CA ALA A 69 -5.29 14.37 -6.24
C ALA A 69 -6.66 13.80 -6.63
N ALA A 70 -6.92 12.53 -6.33
CA ALA A 70 -8.17 11.85 -6.70
C ALA A 70 -9.29 12.00 -5.66
N THR A 71 -8.96 11.97 -4.37
CA THR A 71 -9.94 11.96 -3.25
C THR A 71 -9.94 13.26 -2.45
N GLY A 72 -8.91 14.10 -2.58
CA GLY A 72 -8.72 15.30 -1.77
C GLY A 72 -8.21 15.04 -0.35
N PHE A 73 -7.92 13.78 -0.01
CA PHE A 73 -7.51 13.40 1.34
C PHE A 73 -6.59 12.16 1.32
N ALA A 74 -5.45 12.24 1.98
CA ALA A 74 -4.66 11.05 2.30
C ALA A 74 -3.90 11.19 3.62
N VAL A 75 -3.97 10.14 4.44
CA VAL A 75 -3.19 10.02 5.69
C VAL A 75 -2.31 8.79 5.57
N THR A 76 -1.02 8.96 5.82
CA THR A 76 -0.07 7.84 5.89
C THR A 76 -0.08 7.30 7.30
N VAL A 77 -0.24 5.98 7.45
CA VAL A 77 -0.28 5.31 8.73
C VAL A 77 0.82 4.27 8.80
N ASP A 78 1.76 4.48 9.71
CA ASP A 78 2.92 3.62 9.92
C ASP A 78 2.75 2.74 11.16
N PHE A 79 3.01 1.46 10.99
CA PHE A 79 3.06 0.48 12.05
C PHE A 79 4.51 -0.03 12.15
N PRO A 80 5.31 0.48 13.10
CA PRO A 80 6.70 0.09 13.24
C PRO A 80 6.84 -1.42 13.54
N GLN A 81 8.01 -1.99 13.32
CA GLN A 81 8.23 -3.40 13.63
C GLN A 81 8.00 -3.69 15.12
N ASP A 82 7.29 -4.78 15.41
CA ASP A 82 7.13 -5.33 16.76
C ASP A 82 7.58 -6.80 16.82
N ALA A 83 7.37 -7.48 17.95
CA ALA A 83 7.84 -8.84 18.17
C ALA A 83 7.18 -9.87 17.24
N ASP A 84 5.92 -9.62 16.86
CA ASP A 84 5.08 -10.58 16.13
C ASP A 84 4.87 -10.16 14.66
N HIS A 85 5.08 -8.89 14.34
CA HIS A 85 4.77 -8.31 13.02
C HIS A 85 5.90 -7.44 12.47
N PRO A 86 6.18 -7.52 11.15
CA PRO A 86 7.11 -6.62 10.49
C PRO A 86 6.57 -5.18 10.46
N ALA A 87 7.47 -4.24 10.16
CA ALA A 87 7.06 -2.86 9.88
C ALA A 87 6.16 -2.82 8.64
N GLU A 88 5.07 -2.06 8.72
CA GLU A 88 4.09 -1.92 7.65
C GLU A 88 3.60 -0.48 7.57
N SER A 89 3.37 0.01 6.35
CA SER A 89 2.81 1.35 6.11
C SER A 89 1.59 1.21 5.21
N VAL A 90 0.49 1.83 5.61
CA VAL A 90 -0.75 1.89 4.82
C VAL A 90 -1.16 3.33 4.57
N LEU A 91 -1.99 3.52 3.55
CA LEU A 91 -2.53 4.83 3.21
C LEU A 91 -4.05 4.79 3.35
N LEU A 92 -4.61 5.70 4.14
CA LEU A 92 -6.04 5.91 4.21
C LEU A 92 -6.44 7.02 3.23
N ASP A 93 -7.38 6.73 2.33
CA ASP A 93 -7.84 7.61 1.26
C ASP A 93 -9.24 8.20 1.47
N GLU A 94 -9.83 7.97 2.64
CA GLU A 94 -11.14 8.49 3.04
C GLU A 94 -10.99 9.55 4.14
N PRO A 95 -11.72 10.68 4.07
CA PRO A 95 -11.68 11.70 5.11
C PRO A 95 -12.15 11.17 6.47
N VAL A 96 -11.39 11.51 7.50
CA VAL A 96 -11.70 11.24 8.92
C VAL A 96 -11.54 12.53 9.72
N ALA A 97 -12.40 12.76 10.71
CA ALA A 97 -12.39 13.98 11.49
C ALA A 97 -11.30 14.00 12.56
N ASP A 98 -11.01 12.84 13.16
CA ASP A 98 -10.13 12.68 14.31
C ASP A 98 -9.49 11.28 14.37
N LEU A 99 -8.62 11.07 15.36
CA LEU A 99 -7.89 9.81 15.52
C LEU A 99 -8.81 8.61 15.86
N ALA A 100 -9.95 8.84 16.52
CA ALA A 100 -10.88 7.75 16.82
C ALA A 100 -11.56 7.26 15.54
N GLU A 101 -12.01 8.19 14.68
CA GLU A 101 -12.51 7.85 13.35
C GLU A 101 -11.44 7.19 12.47
N LEU A 102 -10.18 7.67 12.54
CA LEU A 102 -9.05 7.05 11.85
C LEU A 102 -8.88 5.57 12.25
N ARG A 103 -8.89 5.25 13.54
CA ARG A 103 -8.80 3.86 14.01
C ARG A 103 -9.96 3.01 13.46
N CYS A 104 -11.19 3.49 13.59
CA CYS A 104 -12.35 2.77 13.06
C CYS A 104 -12.25 2.52 11.55
N ALA A 105 -11.82 3.53 10.79
CA ALA A 105 -11.60 3.44 9.35
C ALA A 105 -10.53 2.38 9.02
N LEU A 106 -9.41 2.38 9.73
CA LEU A 106 -8.32 1.42 9.54
C LEU A 106 -8.74 0.00 9.89
N THR A 107 -9.40 -0.24 11.03
CA THR A 107 -9.89 -1.56 11.43
C THR A 107 -10.87 -2.13 10.40
N ARG A 108 -11.76 -1.29 9.87
CA ARG A 108 -12.70 -1.67 8.80
C ARG A 108 -11.99 -1.97 7.49
N ARG A 109 -11.00 -1.17 7.11
CA ARG A 109 -10.36 -1.24 5.79
C ARG A 109 -9.24 -2.28 5.71
N PHE A 110 -8.55 -2.49 6.82
CA PHE A 110 -7.42 -3.40 6.98
C PHE A 110 -7.64 -4.29 8.20
N PRO A 111 -8.57 -5.26 8.16
CA PRO A 111 -8.89 -6.10 9.33
C PRO A 111 -7.69 -6.87 9.90
N VAL A 112 -6.67 -7.12 9.07
CA VAL A 112 -5.41 -7.75 9.49
C VAL A 112 -4.63 -6.89 10.51
N LEU A 113 -4.82 -5.57 10.49
CA LEU A 113 -4.16 -4.62 11.40
C LEU A 113 -4.95 -4.38 12.69
N ALA A 114 -6.17 -4.91 12.82
CA ALA A 114 -7.05 -4.66 13.96
C ALA A 114 -6.36 -5.00 15.30
N GLY A 115 -5.62 -6.12 15.37
CA GLY A 115 -4.89 -6.52 16.56
C GLY A 115 -3.82 -5.52 17.02
N ARG A 116 -3.29 -4.69 16.11
CA ARG A 116 -2.29 -3.65 16.40
C ARG A 116 -2.94 -2.31 16.78
N LEU A 117 -4.22 -2.14 16.47
CA LEU A 117 -5.01 -0.92 16.68
C LEU A 117 -5.86 -0.99 17.95
N ASP A 118 -6.43 -2.15 18.25
CA ASP A 118 -7.38 -2.37 19.36
C ASP A 118 -6.69 -2.78 20.67
N ASP A 119 -5.36 -2.74 20.71
CA ASP A 119 -4.57 -3.00 21.92
C ASP A 119 -4.65 -1.79 22.88
N GLU A 120 -4.91 -2.04 24.17
CA GLU A 120 -4.96 -1.02 25.23
C GLU A 120 -3.64 -0.23 25.34
N LEU A 121 -2.52 -0.80 24.87
CA LEU A 121 -1.21 -0.18 24.83
C LEU A 121 -0.86 0.46 23.48
N SER A 122 -1.80 0.47 22.52
CA SER A 122 -1.61 1.10 21.21
C SER A 122 -1.70 2.62 21.31
N LEU A 123 -0.56 3.30 21.25
CA LEU A 123 -0.47 4.76 21.28
C LEU A 123 -0.37 5.33 19.87
N ALA A 124 -1.16 6.37 19.59
CA ALA A 124 -1.06 7.14 18.36
C ALA A 124 0.04 8.21 18.45
N VAL A 125 0.84 8.33 17.40
CA VAL A 125 1.81 9.41 17.21
C VAL A 125 1.39 10.18 15.96
N LEU A 126 0.87 11.38 16.12
CA LEU A 126 0.44 12.24 15.03
C LEU A 126 1.53 13.27 14.71
N ASN A 127 2.10 13.23 13.52
CA ASN A 127 3.17 14.14 13.06
C ASN A 127 4.33 14.26 14.07
N GLY A 128 4.70 13.14 14.70
CA GLY A 128 5.75 13.07 15.72
C GLY A 128 5.33 13.43 17.15
N GLN A 129 4.07 13.82 17.37
CA GLN A 129 3.51 14.09 18.70
C GLN A 129 2.74 12.88 19.22
N THR A 130 3.19 12.32 20.34
CA THR A 130 2.49 11.19 20.97
C THR A 130 1.21 11.66 21.66
N ILE A 131 0.10 11.03 21.31
CA ILE A 131 -1.22 11.31 21.85
C ILE A 131 -1.51 10.30 22.97
N MET A 132 -1.41 10.77 24.21
CA MET A 132 -1.64 9.94 25.40
C MET A 132 -3.14 9.77 25.71
N SER A 133 -3.96 10.73 25.29
CA SER A 133 -5.41 10.73 25.52
C SER A 133 -6.09 11.71 24.56
N GLY A 134 -7.41 11.61 24.43
CA GLY A 134 -8.21 12.57 23.65
C GLY A 134 -8.21 12.31 22.14
N GLU A 135 -8.09 11.05 21.71
CA GLU A 135 -8.23 10.69 20.29
C GLU A 135 -9.50 11.21 19.62
N PRO A 136 -10.71 11.15 20.24
CA PRO A 136 -11.93 11.70 19.64
C PRO A 136 -11.94 13.23 19.47
N THR A 137 -10.93 13.92 20.01
CA THR A 137 -10.79 15.37 19.90
C THR A 137 -9.55 15.78 19.10
N THR A 138 -8.66 14.83 18.81
CA THR A 138 -7.41 15.08 18.10
C THR A 138 -7.68 15.02 16.61
N ARG A 139 -7.73 16.19 15.98
CA ARG A 139 -8.08 16.34 14.56
C ARG A 139 -7.02 15.69 13.67
N VAL A 140 -7.50 15.03 12.62
CA VAL A 140 -6.66 14.49 11.54
C VAL A 140 -6.93 15.30 10.28
N HIS A 141 -5.87 15.69 9.60
CA HIS A 141 -5.87 16.52 8.42
C HIS A 141 -5.30 15.77 7.21
N ASP A 142 -5.66 16.24 6.01
CA ASP A 142 -5.05 15.75 4.78
C ASP A 142 -3.53 15.95 4.80
N GLY A 143 -2.79 14.89 4.48
CA GLY A 143 -1.34 14.88 4.47
C GLY A 143 -0.68 14.52 5.79
N ASP A 144 -1.46 14.31 6.87
CA ASP A 144 -0.91 13.89 8.16
C ASP A 144 -0.23 12.53 8.07
N GLN A 145 0.79 12.37 8.93
CA GLN A 145 1.44 11.10 9.20
C GLN A 145 1.08 10.65 10.60
N VAL A 146 0.54 9.44 10.71
CA VAL A 146 0.18 8.81 11.97
C VAL A 146 1.01 7.55 12.13
N SER A 147 1.51 7.29 13.33
CA SER A 147 2.09 5.99 13.65
C SER A 147 1.40 5.39 14.86
N PHE A 148 1.09 4.10 14.82
CA PHE A 148 0.60 3.35 15.97
C PHE A 148 1.75 2.53 16.53
N ILE A 149 2.14 2.85 17.77
CA ILE A 149 3.22 2.17 18.48
C ILE A 149 2.66 1.44 19.69
N HIS A 150 3.27 0.31 20.04
CA HIS A 150 2.96 -0.37 21.28
C HIS A 150 3.74 0.26 22.43
N ALA A 151 3.05 0.65 23.50
CA ALA A 151 3.70 1.20 24.69
C ALA A 151 4.54 0.11 25.36
N ILE A 152 5.86 0.23 25.29
CA ILE A 152 6.76 -0.66 26.01
C ILE A 152 6.69 -0.29 27.50
N SER A 153 6.08 -1.16 28.32
CA SER A 153 6.21 -1.07 29.77
C SER A 153 7.70 -1.26 30.11
N GLY A 154 8.37 -0.18 30.51
CA GLY A 154 9.78 -0.21 30.87
C GLY A 154 10.05 -1.18 32.02
N GLY A 155 11.00 -2.10 31.80
CA GLY A 155 11.61 -2.93 32.84
C GLY A 155 12.82 -2.25 33.48
#